data_AF-A0A2G4T0M9-F1
#
_entry.id   AF-A0A2G4T0M9-F1
#
_cell.length_a   1.000
_cell.length_b   1.000
_cell.length_c   1.000
_cell.angle_alpha   90.00
_cell.angle_beta   90.00
_cell.angle_gamma   90.00
#
_symmetry.space_group_name_H-M   'P 1'
#
loop_
_entity.id
_entity.type
_entity.pdbx_description
1 polymer ?
#
loop_
_entity_poly.entity_id
_entity_poly.type
_entity_poly.pdbx_seq_one_letter_code
_entity_poly.pdbx_strand_id
1 'polypeptide(L)'
;MPPIRQTQAYSTKTVFDKQSIQFLSKHLKQALQKKDIVFYQAPPGVRRTFNWMYISAGVQLMFWGNLASLAYVAYAVKDGDTEDAPVVLAPQGKRIAIAGGLVGVGVAIATVMCLYPWRYIDKLVLLKGGTTARLMTHARFAKSHQVKEYPIDQLYCKQKVFTGVGKNGTDAIGTKSSSSHIFLNAKGEKMAYMLDRKGTFMDSKLFDGLWYNNHQ
;
A
#
# COMPACT_ATOMS: atom_id res chain seq x y z
N MET A 1 51.93 9.13 -13.28
CA MET A 1 50.69 9.84 -13.65
C MET A 1 49.50 9.08 -13.08
N PRO A 2 48.78 9.60 -12.07
CA PRO A 2 47.52 9.00 -11.63
C PRO A 2 46.35 9.54 -12.49
N PRO A 3 45.27 8.77 -12.70
CA PRO A 3 44.14 9.21 -13.51
C PRO A 3 43.24 10.19 -12.75
N ILE A 4 42.81 11.22 -13.47
CA ILE A 4 41.92 12.29 -13.01
C ILE A 4 40.52 11.69 -12.76
N ARG A 5 40.07 11.70 -11.50
CA ARG A 5 38.68 11.40 -11.14
C ARG A 5 37.77 12.46 -11.75
N GLN A 6 36.99 12.08 -12.75
CA GLN A 6 35.87 12.89 -13.24
C GLN A 6 34.80 12.96 -12.14
N THR A 7 34.65 14.14 -11.56
CA THR A 7 33.56 14.48 -10.64
C THR A 7 32.26 14.49 -11.45
N GLN A 8 31.45 13.44 -11.31
CA GLN A 8 30.08 13.44 -11.85
C GLN A 8 29.26 14.50 -11.11
N ALA A 9 29.02 15.62 -11.77
CA ALA A 9 28.09 16.63 -11.31
C ALA A 9 26.68 16.01 -11.30
N TYR A 10 26.08 15.86 -10.12
CA TYR A 10 24.68 15.49 -9.97
C TYR A 10 23.82 16.57 -10.62
N SER A 11 23.28 16.25 -11.79
CA SER A 11 22.30 17.07 -12.49
C SER A 11 21.02 17.20 -11.65
N THR A 12 20.87 18.31 -10.92
CA THR A 12 19.65 18.74 -10.23
C THR A 12 18.54 19.11 -11.22
N LYS A 13 18.10 18.16 -12.04
CA LYS A 13 16.87 18.31 -12.83
C LYS A 13 15.70 18.08 -11.89
N THR A 14 15.07 19.16 -11.46
CA THR A 14 13.84 19.05 -10.69
C THR A 14 12.74 18.47 -11.58
N VAL A 15 11.87 17.62 -11.03
CA VAL A 15 10.78 16.93 -11.76
C VAL A 15 9.88 17.92 -12.54
N PHE A 16 9.89 19.19 -12.14
CA PHE A 16 9.18 20.29 -12.79
C PHE A 16 9.81 20.82 -14.09
N ASP A 17 11.00 20.37 -14.49
CA ASP A 17 11.66 20.81 -15.74
C ASP A 17 11.21 20.02 -16.98
N LYS A 18 10.28 19.06 -16.83
CA LYS A 18 9.62 18.42 -17.98
C LYS A 18 8.76 19.47 -18.71
N GLN A 19 9.05 19.68 -20.00
CA GLN A 19 8.48 20.74 -20.87
C GLN A 19 6.94 20.82 -20.91
N SER A 20 6.21 19.77 -20.55
CA SER A 20 4.73 19.72 -20.65
C SER A 20 3.96 20.40 -19.50
N ILE A 21 4.65 20.96 -18.50
CA ILE A 21 4.02 21.51 -17.28
C ILE A 21 4.50 22.94 -16.97
N GLN A 22 4.95 23.73 -17.95
CA GLN A 22 5.64 24.99 -17.62
C GLN A 22 4.74 26.09 -17.03
N PHE A 23 3.43 26.13 -17.35
CA PHE A 23 2.54 27.19 -16.87
C PHE A 23 1.95 26.90 -15.48
N LEU A 24 1.43 25.68 -15.29
CA LEU A 24 0.86 25.23 -14.02
C LEU A 24 1.95 25.01 -12.95
N SER A 25 3.17 24.65 -13.38
CA SER A 25 4.31 24.51 -12.46
C SER A 25 4.77 25.84 -11.85
N LYS A 26 4.60 26.99 -12.51
CA LYS A 26 5.02 28.29 -11.91
C LYS A 26 4.17 28.64 -10.69
N HIS A 27 2.84 28.57 -10.83
CA HIS A 27 1.92 28.80 -9.72
C HIS A 27 2.08 27.74 -8.63
N LEU A 28 2.28 26.48 -9.03
CA LEU A 28 2.52 25.40 -8.08
C LEU A 28 3.84 25.58 -7.32
N LYS A 29 4.94 25.90 -8.00
CA LYS A 29 6.24 26.20 -7.37
C LYS A 29 6.11 27.35 -6.39
N GLN A 30 5.40 28.41 -6.75
CA GLN A 30 5.16 29.55 -5.87
C GLN A 30 4.28 29.18 -4.66
N ALA A 31 3.27 28.32 -4.85
CA ALA A 31 2.43 27.82 -3.76
C ALA A 31 3.23 26.88 -2.82
N LEU A 32 4.06 26.01 -3.37
CA LEU A 32 4.94 25.09 -2.62
C LEU A 32 6.03 25.80 -1.85
N GLN A 33 6.43 27.00 -2.25
CA GLN A 33 7.33 27.83 -1.44
C GLN A 33 6.67 28.34 -0.16
N LYS A 34 5.33 28.45 -0.15
CA LYS A 34 4.57 29.03 0.97
C LYS A 34 3.94 27.97 1.88
N LYS A 35 3.43 26.87 1.32
CA LYS A 35 2.67 25.87 2.06
C LYS A 35 2.76 24.47 1.45
N ASP A 36 2.41 23.47 2.25
CA ASP A 36 2.15 22.10 1.81
C ASP A 36 0.90 22.06 0.93
N ILE A 37 0.92 21.20 -0.09
CA ILE A 37 -0.18 21.08 -1.06
C ILE A 37 -0.67 19.64 -1.07
N VAL A 38 -1.95 19.45 -0.79
CA VAL A 38 -2.60 18.13 -0.94
C VAL A 38 -2.83 17.87 -2.42
N PHE A 39 -2.16 16.86 -2.96
CA PHE A 39 -2.23 16.49 -4.37
C PHE A 39 -3.31 15.46 -4.66
N TYR A 40 -3.57 14.58 -3.70
CA TYR A 40 -4.60 13.56 -3.76
C TYR A 40 -5.26 13.39 -2.40
N GLN A 41 -6.57 13.12 -2.43
CA GLN A 41 -7.36 12.71 -1.28
C GLN A 41 -8.29 11.56 -1.65
N ALA A 42 -8.30 10.52 -0.82
CA ALA A 42 -9.17 9.36 -0.98
C ALA A 42 -10.67 9.75 -0.88
N PRO A 43 -11.56 8.98 -1.53
CA PRO A 43 -12.99 9.25 -1.47
C PRO A 43 -13.54 9.10 -0.04
N PRO A 44 -14.59 9.87 0.31
CA PRO A 44 -15.21 9.77 1.63
C PRO A 44 -15.81 8.37 1.84
N GLY A 45 -15.68 7.84 3.06
CA GLY A 45 -16.27 6.54 3.45
C GLY A 45 -15.29 5.37 3.48
N VAL A 46 -14.13 5.46 2.81
CA VAL A 46 -13.09 4.42 2.81
C VAL A 46 -12.65 4.04 4.24
N ARG A 47 -12.53 5.04 5.12
CA ARG A 47 -12.21 4.83 6.53
C ARG A 47 -13.17 3.86 7.22
N ARG A 48 -14.47 3.90 6.90
CA ARG A 48 -15.46 2.97 7.49
C ARG A 48 -15.21 1.55 7.01
N THR A 49 -14.96 1.37 5.71
CA THR A 49 -14.68 0.07 5.11
C THR A 49 -13.42 -0.57 5.71
N PHE A 50 -12.34 0.20 5.87
CA PHE A 50 -11.12 -0.33 6.47
C PHE A 50 -11.23 -0.58 7.97
N ASN A 51 -12.04 0.19 8.69
CA ASN A 51 -12.35 -0.14 10.08
C ASN A 51 -13.02 -1.52 10.19
N TRP A 52 -14.00 -1.81 9.32
CA TRP A 52 -14.60 -3.15 9.27
C TRP A 52 -13.59 -4.22 8.93
N MET A 53 -12.68 -3.97 7.99
CA MET A 53 -11.62 -4.92 7.64
C MET A 53 -10.70 -5.25 8.83
N TYR A 54 -10.33 -4.25 9.64
CA TYR A 54 -9.55 -4.49 10.87
C TYR A 54 -10.35 -5.27 11.93
N ILE A 55 -11.64 -4.97 12.09
CA ILE A 55 -12.52 -5.72 13.00
C ILE A 55 -12.60 -7.19 12.53
N SER A 56 -12.82 -7.42 11.24
CA SER A 56 -12.86 -8.76 10.66
C SER A 56 -11.54 -9.49 10.83
N ALA A 57 -10.39 -8.81 10.69
CA ALA A 57 -9.08 -9.42 10.98
C ALA A 57 -8.96 -9.86 12.45
N GLY A 58 -9.47 -9.05 13.39
CA GLY A 58 -9.55 -9.43 14.81
C GLY A 58 -10.44 -10.66 15.04
N VAL A 59 -11.62 -10.70 14.40
CA VAL A 59 -12.53 -11.85 14.48
C VAL A 59 -11.90 -13.12 13.89
N GLN A 60 -11.15 -13.00 12.78
CA GLN A 60 -10.39 -14.12 12.22
C GLN A 60 -9.39 -14.68 13.24
N LEU A 61 -8.63 -13.82 13.93
CA LEU A 61 -7.71 -14.28 14.96
C LEU A 61 -8.42 -14.99 16.12
N MET A 62 -9.59 -14.50 16.55
CA MET A 62 -10.38 -15.19 17.57
C MET A 62 -10.88 -16.55 17.10
N PHE A 63 -11.37 -16.64 15.86
CA PHE A 63 -11.82 -17.90 15.26
C PHE A 63 -10.69 -18.94 15.19
N TRP A 64 -9.56 -18.58 14.60
CA TRP A 64 -8.40 -19.48 14.48
C TRP A 64 -7.76 -19.79 15.83
N GLY A 65 -7.73 -18.83 16.74
CA GLY A 65 -7.28 -19.04 18.12
C GLY A 65 -8.18 -20.02 18.88
N ASN A 66 -9.50 -19.95 18.69
CA ASN A 66 -10.43 -20.90 19.29
C ASN A 66 -10.24 -22.32 18.71
N LEU A 67 -10.09 -22.44 17.39
CA LEU A 67 -9.77 -23.73 16.76
C LEU A 67 -8.43 -24.30 17.25
N ALA A 68 -7.42 -23.45 17.41
CA ALA A 68 -6.13 -23.87 17.94
C ALA A 68 -6.24 -24.36 19.39
N SER A 69 -7.03 -23.68 20.22
CA SER A 69 -7.32 -24.10 21.59
C SER A 69 -8.01 -25.47 21.63
N LEU A 70 -9.03 -25.67 20.78
CA LEU A 70 -9.71 -26.96 20.64
C LEU A 70 -8.76 -28.05 20.16
N ALA A 71 -7.90 -27.78 19.17
CA ALA A 71 -6.90 -28.73 18.71
C ALA A 71 -5.88 -29.06 19.81
N TYR A 72 -5.50 -28.10 20.64
CA TYR A 72 -4.57 -28.35 21.74
C TYR A 72 -5.18 -29.26 22.82
N VAL A 73 -6.46 -29.06 23.16
CA VAL A 73 -7.12 -29.77 24.26
C VAL A 73 -7.73 -31.11 23.82
N ALA A 74 -8.27 -31.18 22.60
CA ALA A 74 -9.14 -32.29 22.18
C ALA A 74 -8.62 -33.09 20.97
N TYR A 75 -7.49 -32.72 20.36
CA TYR A 75 -6.98 -33.47 19.20
C TYR A 75 -6.55 -34.88 19.61
N ALA A 76 -7.24 -35.87 19.05
CA ALA A 76 -7.10 -37.28 19.36
C ALA A 76 -6.66 -38.06 18.12
N VAL A 77 -5.98 -39.19 18.35
CA VAL A 77 -5.50 -40.11 17.34
C VAL A 77 -5.90 -41.53 17.73
N LYS A 78 -6.01 -42.43 16.75
CA LYS A 78 -6.21 -43.86 17.04
C LYS A 78 -4.94 -44.44 17.67
N ASP A 79 -5.10 -45.24 18.71
CA ASP A 79 -4.01 -45.96 19.36
C ASP A 79 -3.76 -47.31 18.68
N GLY A 80 -3.31 -47.27 17.42
CA GLY A 80 -3.04 -48.45 16.59
C GLY A 80 -3.58 -48.33 15.15
N ASP A 81 -3.20 -49.30 14.32
CA ASP A 81 -3.55 -49.34 12.88
C ASP A 81 -4.82 -50.15 12.58
N THR A 82 -5.47 -50.73 13.60
CA THR A 82 -6.73 -51.48 13.44
C THR A 82 -7.93 -50.52 13.38
N GLU A 83 -8.99 -50.91 12.65
CA GLU A 83 -10.19 -50.06 12.51
C GLU A 83 -10.86 -49.77 13.86
N ASP A 84 -10.82 -50.72 14.80
CA ASP A 84 -11.45 -50.67 16.13
C ASP A 84 -10.54 -50.07 17.23
N ALA A 85 -9.37 -49.55 16.89
CA ALA A 85 -8.46 -48.99 17.89
C ALA A 85 -9.09 -47.83 18.67
N PRO A 86 -8.89 -47.74 20.00
CA PRO A 86 -9.47 -46.68 20.82
C PRO A 86 -8.90 -45.31 20.41
N VAL A 87 -9.77 -44.30 20.43
CA VAL A 87 -9.37 -42.92 20.16
C VAL A 87 -8.83 -42.30 21.44
N VAL A 88 -7.52 -42.06 21.47
CA VAL A 88 -6.82 -41.49 22.63
C VAL A 88 -6.31 -40.10 22.32
N LEU A 89 -6.09 -39.31 23.36
CA LEU A 89 -5.54 -37.98 23.22
C LEU A 89 -4.15 -38.04 22.58
N ALA A 90 -3.91 -37.22 21.56
CA ALA A 90 -2.64 -37.26 20.86
C ALA A 90 -1.47 -36.82 21.77
N PRO A 91 -0.24 -37.26 21.49
CA PRO A 91 0.95 -36.77 22.17
C PRO A 91 1.01 -35.25 22.16
N GLN A 92 1.47 -34.65 23.27
CA GLN A 92 1.47 -33.20 23.46
C GLN A 92 2.19 -32.46 22.30
N GLY A 93 3.29 -33.01 21.78
CA GLY A 93 4.00 -32.44 20.63
C GLY A 93 3.14 -32.33 19.37
N LYS A 94 2.33 -33.35 19.05
CA LYS A 94 1.41 -33.31 17.88
C LYS A 94 0.32 -32.26 18.08
N ARG A 95 -0.22 -32.14 19.29
CA ARG A 95 -1.24 -31.15 19.63
C ARG A 95 -0.72 -29.72 19.54
N ILE A 96 0.49 -29.47 20.05
CA ILE A 96 1.18 -28.18 19.92
C ILE A 96 1.44 -27.85 18.45
N ALA A 97 1.91 -28.82 17.65
CA ALA A 97 2.20 -28.59 16.24
C ALA A 97 0.95 -28.19 15.45
N ILE A 98 -0.17 -28.88 15.66
CA ILE A 98 -1.44 -28.60 14.97
C ILE A 98 -2.03 -27.27 15.45
N ALA A 99 -2.06 -27.04 16.76
CA ALA A 99 -2.52 -25.78 17.32
C ALA A 99 -1.69 -24.59 16.81
N GLY A 100 -0.36 -24.73 16.80
CA GLY A 100 0.56 -23.74 16.25
C GLY A 100 0.34 -23.48 14.77
N GLY A 101 0.08 -24.54 13.98
CA GLY A 101 -0.29 -24.42 12.56
C GLY A 101 -1.57 -23.60 12.36
N LEU A 102 -2.61 -23.86 13.16
CA LEU A 102 -3.88 -23.12 13.10
C LEU A 102 -3.71 -21.65 13.48
N VAL A 103 -2.93 -21.35 14.52
CA VAL A 103 -2.56 -19.96 14.87
C VAL A 103 -1.82 -19.30 13.73
N GLY A 104 -0.85 -19.99 13.12
CA GLY A 104 -0.06 -19.50 11.99
C GLY A 104 -0.95 -19.11 10.80
N VAL A 105 -1.92 -19.95 10.45
CA VAL A 105 -2.90 -19.65 9.39
C VAL A 105 -3.72 -18.41 9.74
N GLY A 106 -4.22 -18.31 10.97
CA GLY A 106 -4.98 -17.14 11.43
C GLY A 106 -4.18 -15.84 11.34
N VAL A 107 -2.92 -15.85 11.78
CA VAL A 107 -2.02 -14.71 11.69
C VAL A 107 -1.74 -14.33 10.24
N ALA A 108 -1.51 -15.31 9.36
CA ALA A 108 -1.29 -15.06 7.95
C ALA A 108 -2.50 -14.36 7.29
N ILE A 109 -3.71 -14.87 7.53
CA ILE A 109 -4.95 -14.29 7.00
C ILE A 109 -5.14 -12.86 7.53
N ALA A 110 -5.03 -12.66 8.84
CA ALA A 110 -5.17 -11.34 9.46
C ALA A 110 -4.14 -10.34 8.95
N THR A 111 -2.91 -10.80 8.69
CA THR A 111 -1.84 -9.97 8.10
C THR A 111 -2.20 -9.54 6.69
N VAL A 112 -2.66 -10.46 5.84
CA VAL A 112 -3.08 -10.15 4.46
C VAL A 112 -4.23 -9.15 4.44
N MET A 113 -5.20 -9.28 5.35
CA MET A 113 -6.28 -8.30 5.50
C MET A 113 -5.75 -6.92 5.89
N CYS A 114 -4.75 -6.84 6.77
CA CYS A 114 -4.14 -5.58 7.18
C CYS A 114 -3.22 -4.96 6.10
N LEU A 115 -2.63 -5.75 5.21
CA LEU A 115 -1.74 -5.26 4.15
C LEU A 115 -2.47 -4.29 3.19
N TYR A 116 -3.76 -4.52 2.94
CA TYR A 116 -4.54 -3.68 2.04
C TYR A 116 -4.65 -2.22 2.54
N PRO A 117 -5.18 -1.92 3.74
CA PRO A 117 -5.26 -0.55 4.26
C PRO A 117 -3.88 0.05 4.55
N TRP A 118 -2.84 -0.76 4.80
CA TRP A 118 -1.47 -0.25 4.97
C TRP A 118 -0.85 0.28 3.67
N ARG A 119 -1.33 -0.20 2.53
CA ARG A 119 -0.87 0.25 1.20
C ARG A 119 -1.78 1.30 0.58
N TYR A 120 -3.01 1.44 1.08
CA TYR A 120 -3.97 2.39 0.56
C TYR A 120 -3.65 3.81 1.05
N ILE A 121 -3.45 4.73 0.12
CA ILE A 121 -3.15 6.14 0.39
C ILE A 121 -4.46 6.89 0.67
N ASP A 122 -4.56 7.50 1.85
CA ASP A 122 -5.62 8.44 2.20
C ASP A 122 -5.32 9.84 1.64
N LYS A 123 -4.06 10.28 1.77
CA LYS A 123 -3.61 11.58 1.25
C LYS A 123 -2.21 11.51 0.67
N LEU A 124 -2.02 12.18 -0.46
CA LEU A 124 -0.71 12.52 -1.00
C LEU A 124 -0.49 14.00 -0.81
N VAL A 125 0.56 14.37 -0.07
CA VAL A 125 0.88 15.77 0.21
C VAL A 125 2.26 16.07 -0.33
N LEU A 126 2.37 17.10 -1.15
CA LEU A 126 3.64 17.64 -1.57
C LEU A 126 4.11 18.66 -0.54
N LEU A 127 5.26 18.41 0.06
CA LEU A 127 5.78 19.24 1.15
C LEU A 127 6.33 20.56 0.62
N LYS A 128 6.37 21.56 1.50
CA LYS A 128 6.98 22.86 1.25
C LYS A 128 8.38 22.68 0.66
N GLY A 129 8.68 23.41 -0.41
CA GLY A 129 9.92 23.29 -1.17
C GLY A 129 9.83 22.35 -2.37
N GLY A 130 8.79 21.51 -2.47
CA GLY A 130 8.48 20.76 -3.68
C GLY A 130 9.51 19.70 -4.06
N THR A 131 10.28 19.18 -3.10
CA THR A 131 11.27 18.11 -3.32
C THR A 131 10.79 16.77 -2.77
N THR A 132 9.94 16.80 -1.75
CA THR A 132 9.51 15.62 -1.00
C THR A 132 7.99 15.50 -1.02
N ALA A 133 7.49 14.28 -1.23
CA ALA A 133 6.09 13.91 -1.13
C ALA A 133 5.87 13.04 0.12
N ARG A 134 4.85 13.38 0.90
CA ARG A 134 4.37 12.63 2.05
C ARG A 134 3.16 11.79 1.65
N LEU A 135 3.28 10.48 1.79
CA LEU A 135 2.21 9.50 1.67
C LEU A 135 1.59 9.30 3.05
N MET A 136 0.30 9.57 3.19
CA MET A 136 -0.48 9.19 4.36
C MET A 136 -1.34 7.98 4.00
N THR A 137 -1.14 6.86 4.68
CA THR A 137 -1.90 5.62 4.46
C THR A 137 -2.97 5.43 5.54
N HIS A 138 -3.86 4.46 5.32
CA HIS A 138 -4.86 4.05 6.29
C HIS A 138 -4.34 3.03 7.33
N ALA A 139 -3.03 2.91 7.53
CA ALA A 139 -2.46 2.15 8.63
C ALA A 139 -2.86 2.78 9.98
N ARG A 140 -3.71 2.09 10.75
CA ARG A 140 -4.15 2.55 12.08
C ARG A 140 -3.21 2.14 13.21
N PHE A 141 -2.77 0.90 13.18
CA PHE A 141 -2.03 0.28 14.29
C PHE A 141 -0.51 0.34 14.10
N ALA A 142 -0.04 0.59 12.87
CA ALA A 142 1.38 0.65 12.55
C ALA A 142 1.77 2.07 12.12
N LYS A 143 2.25 2.88 13.07
CA LYS A 143 2.68 4.27 12.83
C LYS A 143 3.74 4.37 11.73
N SER A 144 4.63 3.37 11.62
CA SER A 144 5.65 3.26 10.57
C SER A 144 5.07 3.16 9.15
N HIS A 145 3.84 2.66 9.00
CA HIS A 145 3.16 2.57 7.72
C HIS A 145 2.22 3.74 7.47
N GLN A 146 1.81 4.47 8.52
CA GLN A 146 0.80 5.52 8.44
C GLN A 146 1.28 6.75 7.68
N VAL A 147 2.53 7.16 7.88
CA VAL A 147 3.11 8.32 7.21
C VAL A 147 4.49 7.93 6.70
N LYS A 148 4.70 8.10 5.40
CA LYS A 148 6.02 7.92 4.79
C LYS A 148 6.35 9.09 3.88
N GLU A 149 7.60 9.50 3.88
CA GLU A 149 8.09 10.60 3.05
C GLU A 149 9.08 10.05 2.03
N TYR A 150 8.90 10.44 0.78
CA TYR A 150 9.76 10.05 -0.32
C TYR A 150 10.13 11.29 -1.14
N PRO A 151 11.37 11.38 -1.61
CA PRO A 151 11.72 12.30 -2.70
C PRO A 151 10.81 12.06 -3.91
N ILE A 152 10.36 13.12 -4.57
CA ILE A 152 9.38 13.02 -5.68
C ILE A 152 9.92 12.14 -6.81
N ASP A 153 11.22 12.20 -7.08
CA ASP A 153 11.92 11.43 -8.12
C ASP A 153 12.00 9.93 -7.82
N GLN A 154 11.75 9.52 -6.58
CA GLN A 154 11.69 8.11 -6.19
C GLN A 154 10.28 7.51 -6.32
N LEU A 155 9.27 8.34 -6.56
CA LEU A 155 7.89 7.91 -6.76
C LEU A 155 7.57 7.83 -8.24
N TYR A 156 6.84 6.79 -8.65
CA TYR A 156 6.41 6.66 -10.04
C TYR A 156 5.15 5.79 -10.21
N CYS A 157 4.37 6.10 -11.24
CA CYS A 157 3.20 5.37 -11.67
C CYS A 157 3.42 4.84 -13.08
N LYS A 158 3.19 3.53 -13.28
CA LYS A 158 3.18 2.91 -14.62
C LYS A 158 1.89 3.16 -15.38
N GLN A 159 0.87 3.69 -14.70
CA GLN A 159 -0.46 3.95 -15.25
C GLN A 159 -0.73 5.45 -15.22
N LYS A 160 -1.38 5.96 -16.26
CA LYS A 160 -1.90 7.32 -16.27
C LYS A 160 -3.14 7.43 -15.38
N VAL A 161 -3.20 8.53 -14.65
CA VAL A 161 -4.35 8.94 -13.84
C VAL A 161 -5.37 9.62 -14.73
N PHE A 162 -4.96 10.53 -15.61
CA PHE A 162 -5.86 11.19 -16.54
C PHE A 162 -6.16 10.30 -17.74
N THR A 163 -7.42 9.89 -17.85
CA THR A 163 -7.95 9.06 -18.95
C THR A 163 -8.88 9.85 -19.86
N GLY A 164 -9.39 11.00 -19.40
CA GLY A 164 -10.39 11.79 -20.11
C GLY A 164 -11.81 11.22 -20.01
N VAL A 165 -12.00 10.16 -19.21
CA VAL A 165 -13.29 9.47 -19.03
C VAL A 165 -13.77 9.62 -17.59
N GLY A 166 -15.08 9.77 -17.40
CA GLY A 166 -15.71 9.91 -16.09
C GLY A 166 -15.81 11.34 -15.58
N LYS A 167 -16.52 11.54 -14.46
CA LYS A 167 -16.79 12.87 -13.87
C LYS A 167 -15.52 13.68 -13.57
N ASN A 168 -14.45 12.98 -13.17
CA ASN A 168 -13.16 13.59 -12.83
C ASN A 168 -12.09 13.34 -13.90
N GLY A 169 -12.45 12.71 -15.03
CA GLY A 169 -11.49 12.33 -16.08
C GLY A 169 -10.48 11.25 -15.68
N THR A 170 -10.75 10.49 -14.61
CA THR A 170 -9.86 9.49 -14.01
C THR A 170 -10.39 8.04 -14.07
N ASP A 171 -11.59 7.84 -14.62
CA ASP A 171 -12.23 6.53 -14.66
C ASP A 171 -11.41 5.56 -15.52
N ALA A 172 -11.38 4.30 -15.10
CA ALA A 172 -10.65 3.24 -15.79
C ALA A 172 -11.34 2.78 -17.09
N ILE A 173 -12.61 3.16 -17.29
CA ILE A 173 -13.44 2.74 -18.42
C ILE A 173 -12.78 3.17 -19.73
N GLY A 174 -12.48 2.19 -20.60
CA GLY A 174 -11.81 2.42 -21.89
C GLY A 174 -10.28 2.42 -21.84
N THR A 175 -9.66 2.19 -20.68
CA THR A 175 -8.20 2.01 -20.59
C THR A 175 -7.79 0.54 -20.54
N LYS A 176 -6.56 0.21 -20.97
CA LYS A 176 -6.01 -1.16 -20.90
C LYS A 176 -5.92 -1.73 -19.48
N SER A 177 -6.06 -0.90 -18.44
CA SER A 177 -6.01 -1.30 -17.04
C SER A 177 -7.35 -1.01 -16.36
N SER A 178 -8.24 -1.99 -16.36
CA SER A 178 -9.57 -1.95 -15.71
C SER A 178 -9.54 -1.88 -14.18
N SER A 179 -8.37 -1.64 -13.55
CA SER A 179 -8.25 -1.54 -12.09
C SER A 179 -8.88 -0.26 -11.58
N SER A 180 -9.67 -0.38 -10.50
CA SER A 180 -10.20 0.76 -9.73
C SER A 180 -9.10 1.56 -9.01
N HIS A 181 -7.88 1.00 -8.92
CA HIS A 181 -6.75 1.62 -8.25
C HIS A 181 -5.64 1.99 -9.24
N ILE A 182 -4.99 3.12 -8.95
CA ILE A 182 -3.71 3.54 -9.51
C ILE A 182 -2.62 3.07 -8.55
N PHE A 183 -1.59 2.43 -9.09
CA PHE A 183 -0.46 1.91 -8.31
C PHE A 183 0.72 2.89 -8.35
N LEU A 184 1.01 3.50 -7.19
CA LEU A 184 2.16 4.38 -6.98
C LEU A 184 3.31 3.56 -6.39
N ASN A 185 4.36 3.36 -7.18
CA ASN A 185 5.57 2.67 -6.75
C ASN A 185 6.52 3.67 -6.11
N ALA A 186 7.26 3.19 -5.11
CA ALA A 186 8.37 3.92 -4.51
C ALA A 186 9.65 3.11 -4.71
N LYS A 187 10.74 3.75 -5.13
CA LYS A 187 12.03 3.09 -5.35
C LYS A 187 12.51 2.47 -4.04
N GLY A 188 12.82 1.17 -4.07
CA GLY A 188 13.27 0.41 -2.89
C GLY A 188 12.15 -0.27 -2.09
N GLU A 189 10.88 0.01 -2.38
CA GLU A 189 9.75 -0.72 -1.79
C GLU A 189 9.36 -1.91 -2.67
N LYS A 190 9.06 -3.06 -2.03
CA LYS A 190 8.63 -4.28 -2.74
C LYS A 190 7.19 -4.22 -3.25
N MET A 191 6.38 -3.33 -2.68
CA MET A 191 4.95 -3.26 -2.96
C MET A 191 4.54 -1.82 -3.30
N ALA A 192 3.72 -1.67 -4.34
CA ALA A 192 3.17 -0.38 -4.71
C ALA A 192 2.09 0.09 -3.72
N TYR A 193 2.03 1.38 -3.49
CA TYR A 193 0.90 2.03 -2.84
C TYR A 193 -0.30 2.12 -3.78
N MET A 194 -1.50 2.20 -3.20
CA MET A 194 -2.75 2.21 -3.95
C MET A 194 -3.46 3.53 -3.74
N LEU A 195 -3.78 4.19 -4.85
CA LEU A 195 -4.64 5.37 -4.91
C LEU A 195 -5.94 4.95 -5.58
N ASP A 196 -7.08 5.32 -5.03
CA ASP A 196 -8.38 5.09 -5.65
C ASP A 196 -8.66 6.13 -6.73
N ARG A 197 -9.04 5.67 -7.93
CA ARG A 197 -9.38 6.52 -9.08
C ARG A 197 -10.54 7.46 -8.82
N LYS A 198 -11.44 7.11 -7.90
CA LYS A 198 -12.58 7.94 -7.48
C LYS A 198 -12.20 9.03 -6.47
N GLY A 199 -10.94 9.05 -6.01
CA GLY A 199 -10.44 10.11 -5.16
C GLY A 199 -10.34 11.45 -5.88
N THR A 200 -10.13 12.51 -5.11
CA THR A 200 -9.99 13.87 -5.61
C THR A 200 -8.52 14.17 -5.83
N PHE A 201 -8.16 14.53 -7.06
CA PHE A 201 -6.83 15.02 -7.41
C PHE A 201 -6.87 16.54 -7.55
N MET A 202 -5.81 17.22 -7.13
CA MET A 202 -5.68 18.67 -7.35
C MET A 202 -5.61 18.99 -8.85
N ASP A 203 -4.81 18.23 -9.59
CA ASP A 203 -4.78 18.22 -11.06
C ASP A 203 -4.23 16.87 -11.53
N SER A 204 -5.08 16.08 -12.20
CA SER A 204 -4.73 14.74 -12.70
C SER A 204 -3.68 14.76 -13.81
N LYS A 205 -3.64 15.80 -14.65
CA LYS A 205 -2.65 15.95 -15.73
C LYS A 205 -1.28 16.31 -15.15
N LEU A 206 -1.28 17.19 -14.15
CA LEU A 206 -0.09 17.53 -13.40
C LEU A 206 0.47 16.33 -12.64
N PHE A 207 -0.39 15.53 -12.02
CA PHE A 207 0.00 14.27 -11.37
C PHE A 207 0.73 13.36 -12.36
N ASP A 208 0.16 13.15 -13.55
CA ASP A 208 0.80 12.34 -14.59
C ASP A 208 2.13 12.95 -15.01
N GLY A 209 2.22 14.27 -15.19
CA GLY A 209 3.49 14.91 -15.54
C GLY A 209 4.61 14.69 -14.51
N LEU A 210 4.27 14.64 -13.22
CA LEU A 210 5.23 14.40 -12.13
C LEU A 210 5.63 12.93 -12.01
N TRP A 211 4.65 12.03 -11.91
CA TRP A 211 4.90 10.64 -11.51
C TRP A 211 4.67 9.60 -12.60
N TYR A 212 4.04 9.92 -13.73
CA TYR A 212 3.88 8.93 -14.80
C TYR A 212 5.24 8.61 -15.44
N ASN A 213 5.61 7.34 -15.42
CA ASN A 213 6.80 6.82 -16.08
C ASN A 213 6.54 5.41 -16.61
N ASN A 214 6.62 5.25 -17.94
CA ASN A 214 6.36 3.97 -18.61
C ASN A 214 7.64 3.13 -18.80
N HIS A 215 8.82 3.62 -18.39
CA HIS A 215 10.13 3.03 -18.71
C HIS A 215 10.92 2.52 -17.49
N GLN A 216 10.30 2.40 -16.32
CA GLN A 216 10.83 1.73 -15.11
C GLN A 216 9.94 0.53 -14.75
#